data_AF-A0A7K2WUS1-F1
#
_entry.id   AF-A0A7K2WUS1-F1
#
_cell.length_a   1.000
_cell.length_b   1.000
_cell.length_c   1.000
_cell.angle_alpha   90.00
_cell.angle_beta   90.00
_cell.angle_gamma   90.00
#
_symmetry.space_group_name_H-M   'P 1'
#
loop_
_entity.id
_entity.type
_entity.pdbx_description
1 polymer ?
#
loop_
_entity_poly.entity_id
_entity_poly.type
_entity_poly.pdbx_seq_one_letter_code
_entity_poly.pdbx_strand_id
1 'polypeptide(L)'
;GANLRAEPPGPRGRGEGTGPRSTVVVGAHLDTVLDSPGADDNASGVAVVLETARVLARLPQPPDVTLMLFDMEETGLIGSREAVRQLVGTRRVAGMICLESVGYFSSALGSQRLPPGAGLAFPAAAEAIAEGHHRGDFTLVVHRTSSRPAAEAWARAA
;
A
#
# COMPACT_ATOMS: atom_id res chain seq x y z
N GLY A 1 0.68 -7.17 -19.22
CA GLY A 1 1.33 -6.28 -18.27
C GLY A 1 2.51 -6.96 -17.59
N ALA A 2 3.27 -6.21 -16.80
CA ALA A 2 4.38 -6.70 -15.98
C ALA A 2 4.48 -5.94 -14.65
N ASN A 3 4.60 -6.68 -13.54
CA ASN A 3 4.90 -6.09 -12.25
C ASN A 3 6.37 -5.67 -12.16
N LEU A 4 6.67 -4.62 -11.40
CA LEU A 4 8.02 -4.29 -10.98
C LEU A 4 8.24 -4.70 -9.53
N ARG A 5 9.41 -5.26 -9.23
CA ARG A 5 9.80 -5.70 -7.89
C ARG A 5 11.20 -5.20 -7.59
N ALA A 6 11.39 -4.61 -6.41
CA ALA A 6 12.69 -4.22 -5.90
C ALA A 6 12.88 -4.72 -4.46
N GLU A 7 14.10 -5.14 -4.17
CA GLU A 7 14.47 -5.63 -2.85
C GLU A 7 15.77 -4.94 -2.44
N PRO A 8 15.71 -3.94 -1.55
CA PRO A 8 16.91 -3.36 -0.99
C PRO A 8 17.77 -4.47 -0.37
N PRO A 9 19.11 -4.40 -0.52
CA PRO A 9 20.00 -5.35 0.12
C PRO A 9 19.74 -5.28 1.62
N GLY A 10 19.21 -6.35 2.20
CA GLY A 10 18.84 -6.41 3.62
C GLY A 10 20.03 -6.18 4.55
N PRO A 11 19.83 -6.22 5.87
CA PRO A 11 20.89 -5.91 6.84
C PRO A 11 22.15 -6.74 6.59
N ARG A 12 23.30 -6.09 6.41
CA ARG A 12 24.59 -6.78 6.25
C ARG A 12 24.90 -7.57 7.52
N GLY A 13 25.21 -8.87 7.39
CA GLY A 13 25.75 -9.70 8.48
C GLY A 13 24.79 -10.69 9.16
N ARG A 14 23.52 -10.78 8.74
CA ARG A 14 22.68 -11.95 9.12
C ARG A 14 23.02 -13.10 8.18
N GLY A 15 23.71 -14.11 8.71
CA GLY A 15 24.09 -15.33 7.99
C GLY A 15 22.90 -15.98 7.27
N GLU A 16 23.21 -16.74 6.22
CA GLU A 16 22.28 -17.55 5.44
C GLU A 16 21.60 -18.58 6.35
N GLY A 17 20.54 -18.15 7.05
CA GLY A 17 19.64 -19.06 7.73
C GLY A 17 18.92 -19.90 6.68
N THR A 18 18.75 -21.19 6.96
CA THR A 18 18.14 -22.17 6.04
C THR A 18 16.63 -21.99 5.82
N GLY A 19 16.05 -20.85 6.20
CA GLY A 19 14.62 -20.54 6.12
C GLY A 19 14.29 -19.30 5.28
N PRO A 20 13.05 -19.17 4.79
CA PRO A 20 12.64 -18.01 3.99
C PRO A 20 12.80 -16.71 4.79
N ARG A 21 13.49 -15.71 4.23
CA ARG A 21 13.55 -14.38 4.84
C ARG A 21 12.14 -13.81 5.01
N SER A 22 11.88 -13.24 6.19
CA SER A 22 10.63 -12.55 6.47
C SER A 22 10.68 -11.15 5.86
N THR A 23 9.61 -10.71 5.18
CA THR A 23 9.55 -9.40 4.52
C THR A 23 8.22 -8.71 4.81
N VAL A 24 8.22 -7.39 4.86
CA VAL A 24 7.01 -6.59 4.64
C VAL A 24 6.96 -6.20 3.17
N VAL A 25 5.78 -6.30 2.54
CA VAL A 25 5.58 -5.80 1.17
C VAL A 25 5.05 -4.37 1.26
N VAL A 26 5.59 -3.47 0.45
CA VAL A 26 5.01 -2.13 0.25
C VAL A 26 4.76 -1.98 -1.24
N GLY A 27 3.53 -1.64 -1.63
CA GLY A 27 3.22 -1.51 -3.05
C GLY A 27 2.00 -0.68 -3.40
N ALA A 28 1.94 -0.34 -4.67
CA ALA A 28 0.89 0.42 -5.37
C ALA A 28 0.72 -0.18 -6.78
N HIS A 29 -0.36 0.15 -7.50
CA HIS A 29 -0.48 -0.24 -8.91
C HIS A 29 -0.05 0.87 -9.87
N LEU A 30 0.34 0.45 -11.08
CA LEU A 30 0.89 1.30 -12.14
C LEU A 30 -0.13 1.68 -13.19
N ASP A 31 -1.12 0.82 -13.40
CA ASP A 31 -2.17 1.05 -14.38
C ASP A 31 -3.22 2.04 -13.87
N THR A 32 -4.03 2.54 -14.79
CA THR A 32 -5.17 3.40 -14.52
C THR A 32 -6.28 3.09 -15.53
N VAL A 33 -7.48 3.60 -15.30
CA VAL A 33 -8.63 3.42 -16.20
C VAL A 33 -8.59 4.32 -17.44
N LEU A 34 -9.38 3.97 -18.45
CA LEU A 34 -9.58 4.83 -19.63
C LEU A 34 -10.12 6.20 -19.19
N ASP A 35 -9.67 7.26 -19.87
CA ASP A 35 -10.03 8.65 -19.61
C ASP A 35 -9.60 9.21 -18.24
N SER A 36 -8.79 8.47 -17.48
CA SER A 36 -8.11 8.96 -16.28
C SER A 36 -6.64 9.29 -16.57
N PRO A 37 -6.12 10.45 -16.14
CA PRO A 37 -4.68 10.71 -16.17
C PRO A 37 -3.89 9.90 -15.12
N GLY A 38 -4.57 9.25 -14.18
CA GLY A 38 -4.00 8.34 -13.18
C GLY A 38 -3.12 8.99 -12.12
N ALA A 39 -3.24 10.31 -11.91
CA ALA A 39 -2.36 11.06 -11.02
C ALA A 39 -2.50 10.64 -9.54
N ASP A 40 -3.73 10.59 -9.04
CA ASP A 40 -3.97 10.11 -7.67
C ASP A 40 -4.17 8.60 -7.62
N ASP A 41 -4.90 8.05 -8.59
CA ASP A 41 -5.20 6.63 -8.77
C ASP A 41 -4.44 6.05 -9.99
N ASN A 42 -3.22 5.53 -9.83
CA ASN A 42 -2.49 5.41 -8.55
C ASN A 42 -1.01 5.85 -8.62
N ALA A 43 -0.70 6.83 -9.47
CA ALA A 43 0.66 7.40 -9.55
C ALA A 43 1.12 8.01 -8.20
N SER A 44 0.19 8.46 -7.36
CA SER A 44 0.49 8.91 -5.99
C SER A 44 1.10 7.80 -5.13
N GLY A 45 0.53 6.59 -5.15
CA GLY A 45 1.07 5.42 -4.46
C GLY A 45 2.42 4.99 -5.04
N VAL A 46 2.56 5.02 -6.37
CA VAL A 46 3.84 4.75 -7.05
C VAL A 46 4.93 5.71 -6.56
N ALA A 47 4.62 7.01 -6.45
CA ALA A 47 5.56 8.01 -5.97
C ALA A 47 6.03 7.71 -4.54
N VAL A 48 5.12 7.29 -3.65
CA VAL A 48 5.47 6.89 -2.28
C VAL A 48 6.36 5.63 -2.25
N VAL A 49 6.10 4.63 -3.11
CA VAL A 49 6.95 3.42 -3.20
C VAL A 49 8.36 3.78 -3.67
N LEU A 50 8.49 4.63 -4.69
CA LEU A 50 9.78 5.08 -5.21
C LEU A 50 10.56 5.90 -4.18
N GLU A 51 9.86 6.79 -3.45
CA GLU A 51 10.47 7.57 -2.37
C GLU A 51 10.92 6.66 -1.21
N THR A 52 10.12 5.65 -0.87
CA THR A 52 10.48 4.64 0.11
C THR A 52 11.75 3.90 -0.33
N ALA A 53 11.85 3.51 -1.61
CA ALA A 53 13.07 2.90 -2.16
C ALA A 53 14.30 3.81 -1.98
N ARG A 54 14.14 5.11 -2.30
CA ARG A 54 15.19 6.12 -2.18
C ARG A 54 15.65 6.30 -0.73
N VAL A 55 14.74 6.31 0.23
CA VAL A 55 15.04 6.41 1.67
C VAL A 55 15.75 5.14 2.15
N LEU A 56 15.22 3.95 1.84
CA LEU A 56 15.80 2.67 2.25
C LEU A 56 17.21 2.47 1.71
N ALA A 57 17.47 2.88 0.46
CA ALA A 57 18.79 2.78 -0.16
C ALA A 57 19.88 3.59 0.57
N ARG A 58 19.50 4.57 1.41
CA ARG A 58 20.43 5.38 2.21
C ARG A 58 20.68 4.83 3.60
N LEU A 59 19.94 3.81 4.03
CA LEU A 59 20.11 3.23 5.36
C LEU A 59 21.33 2.30 5.37
N PRO A 60 22.18 2.33 6.42
CA PRO A 60 23.30 1.41 6.54
C PRO A 60 22.83 -0.05 6.72
N GLN A 61 21.65 -0.24 7.32
CA GLN A 61 21.00 -1.53 7.54
C GLN A 61 19.49 -1.37 7.30
N PRO A 62 19.02 -1.41 6.05
CA PRO A 62 17.59 -1.28 5.77
C PRO A 62 16.84 -2.53 6.29
N PRO A 63 15.59 -2.37 6.75
CA PRO A 63 14.74 -3.52 7.08
C PRO A 63 14.46 -4.38 5.83
N ASP A 64 14.11 -5.65 6.05
CA ASP A 64 13.68 -6.55 4.97
C ASP A 64 12.31 -6.12 4.42
N VAL A 65 12.34 -5.37 3.33
CA VAL A 65 11.16 -4.86 2.62
C VAL A 65 11.23 -5.32 1.15
N THR A 66 10.08 -5.75 0.63
CA THR A 66 9.90 -6.02 -0.79
C THR A 66 9.01 -4.92 -1.34
N LEU A 67 9.56 -4.12 -2.26
CA LEU A 67 8.83 -3.05 -2.93
C LEU A 67 8.21 -3.60 -4.21
N MET A 68 6.93 -3.33 -4.43
CA MET A 68 6.20 -3.84 -5.59
C MET A 68 5.38 -2.74 -6.25
N LEU A 69 5.39 -2.74 -7.57
CA LEU A 69 4.49 -1.96 -8.41
C LEU A 69 3.72 -2.96 -9.27
N PHE A 70 2.41 -3.01 -9.06
CA PHE A 70 1.54 -4.00 -9.70
C PHE A 70 0.98 -3.46 -11.02
N ASP A 71 0.83 -4.31 -12.02
CA ASP A 71 0.18 -3.94 -13.28
C ASP A 71 -1.17 -4.66 -13.40
N MET A 72 -2.09 -4.11 -14.18
CA MET A 72 -3.43 -4.65 -14.41
C MET A 72 -4.24 -4.86 -13.11
N GLU A 73 -4.17 -3.92 -12.17
CA GLU A 73 -5.05 -3.86 -10.99
C GLU A 73 -6.49 -3.64 -11.45
N GLU A 74 -6.70 -2.64 -12.31
CA GLU A 74 -8.02 -2.18 -12.75
C GLU A 74 -8.73 -3.20 -13.63
N THR A 75 -7.96 -4.15 -14.16
CA THR A 75 -8.45 -5.29 -14.96
C THR A 75 -8.74 -6.53 -14.09
N GLY A 76 -8.78 -6.39 -12.76
CA GLY A 76 -9.17 -7.47 -11.84
C GLY A 76 -8.03 -8.05 -11.00
N LEU A 77 -7.13 -7.20 -10.52
CA LEU A 77 -6.04 -7.53 -9.60
C LEU A 77 -5.06 -8.56 -10.19
N ILE A 78 -4.84 -8.51 -11.50
CA ILE A 78 -4.09 -9.57 -12.21
C ILE A 78 -2.62 -9.56 -11.76
N GLY A 79 -1.98 -8.39 -11.70
CA GLY A 79 -0.60 -8.26 -11.27
C GLY A 79 -0.39 -8.71 -9.83
N SER A 80 -1.24 -8.30 -8.89
CA SER A 80 -1.08 -8.68 -7.49
C SER A 80 -1.33 -10.18 -7.26
N ARG A 81 -2.29 -10.81 -7.96
CA ARG A 81 -2.47 -12.27 -7.95
C ARG A 81 -1.23 -13.01 -8.43
N GLU A 82 -0.59 -12.52 -9.48
CA GLU A 82 0.65 -13.11 -9.99
C GLU A 82 1.82 -12.89 -9.01
N ALA A 83 1.93 -11.72 -8.40
CA ALA A 83 2.94 -11.44 -7.38
C ALA A 83 2.82 -12.39 -6.17
N VAL A 84 1.58 -12.71 -5.74
CA VAL A 84 1.35 -13.70 -4.67
C VAL A 84 1.90 -15.07 -5.08
N ARG A 85 1.65 -15.53 -6.31
CA ARG A 85 2.18 -16.84 -6.79
C ARG A 85 3.70 -16.89 -6.76
N GLN A 86 4.37 -15.78 -7.08
CA GLN A 86 5.84 -15.70 -7.09
C GLN A 86 6.46 -15.57 -5.69
N LEU A 87 5.74 -14.99 -4.73
CA LEU A 87 6.22 -14.82 -3.35
C LEU A 87 5.97 -16.05 -2.47
N VAL A 88 4.90 -16.78 -2.72
CA VAL A 88 4.60 -18.03 -1.98
C VAL A 88 5.75 -19.02 -2.15
N GLY A 89 6.25 -19.54 -1.03
CA GLY A 89 7.37 -20.49 -1.00
C GLY A 89 8.76 -19.86 -1.09
N THR A 90 8.89 -18.61 -1.55
CA THR A 90 10.19 -17.91 -1.65
C THR A 90 10.44 -16.96 -0.47
N ARG A 91 9.37 -16.43 0.14
CA ARG A 91 9.43 -15.50 1.27
C ARG A 91 8.35 -15.80 2.30
N ARG A 92 8.63 -15.43 3.55
CA ARG A 92 7.58 -15.30 4.56
C ARG A 92 7.09 -13.85 4.56
N VAL A 93 5.91 -13.60 4.00
CA VAL A 93 5.31 -12.25 4.01
C VAL A 93 4.69 -11.99 5.39
N ALA A 94 5.27 -11.06 6.15
CA ALA A 94 4.78 -10.70 7.49
C ALA A 94 3.55 -9.78 7.43
N GLY A 95 3.43 -9.00 6.35
CA GLY A 95 2.35 -8.07 6.11
C GLY A 95 2.56 -7.34 4.79
N MET A 96 1.53 -6.62 4.35
CA MET A 96 1.58 -5.80 3.14
C MET A 96 0.93 -4.44 3.42
N ILE A 97 1.62 -3.38 3.02
CA ILE A 97 1.11 -2.01 2.99
C ILE A 97 0.71 -1.74 1.54
N CYS A 98 -0.59 -1.57 1.34
CA CYS A 98 -1.19 -1.20 0.06
C CYS A 98 -1.37 0.31 0.05
N LEU A 99 -0.75 0.98 -0.91
CA LEU A 99 -0.87 2.41 -1.12
C LEU A 99 -1.86 2.63 -2.25
N GLU A 100 -2.95 3.34 -1.96
CA GLU A 100 -4.04 3.62 -2.88
C GLU A 100 -4.52 5.04 -2.68
N SER A 101 -4.45 5.87 -3.74
CA SER A 101 -4.97 7.24 -3.77
C SER A 101 -4.54 8.08 -2.56
N VAL A 102 -3.22 8.32 -2.46
CA VAL A 102 -2.55 8.94 -1.30
C VAL A 102 -2.01 10.36 -1.59
N GLY A 103 -2.36 10.95 -2.72
CA GLY A 103 -1.81 12.22 -3.20
C GLY A 103 -2.80 13.39 -3.27
N TYR A 104 -4.11 13.13 -3.26
CA TYR A 104 -5.14 14.17 -3.38
C TYR A 104 -6.07 14.23 -2.17
N PHE A 105 -6.26 15.44 -1.64
CA PHE A 105 -7.31 15.74 -0.68
C PHE A 105 -7.81 17.18 -0.87
N SER A 106 -9.05 17.42 -0.45
CA SER A 106 -9.63 18.77 -0.38
C SER A 106 -10.36 18.97 0.95
N SER A 107 -10.14 20.10 1.61
CA SER A 107 -10.86 20.45 2.85
C SER A 107 -12.28 20.99 2.61
N ALA A 108 -12.69 21.17 1.35
CA ALA A 108 -14.05 21.61 1.03
C ALA A 108 -15.09 20.56 1.44
N LEU A 109 -16.26 21.01 1.89
CA LEU A 109 -17.38 20.15 2.26
C LEU A 109 -17.83 19.32 1.04
N GLY A 110 -18.12 18.03 1.24
CA GLY A 110 -18.61 17.16 0.16
C GLY A 110 -17.56 16.72 -0.86
N SER A 111 -16.28 17.06 -0.65
CA SER A 111 -15.23 16.84 -1.66
C SER A 111 -14.65 15.41 -1.68
N GLN A 112 -14.72 14.67 -0.56
CA GLN A 112 -14.26 13.29 -0.49
C GLN A 112 -15.42 12.31 -0.50
N ARG A 113 -15.40 11.39 -1.46
CA ARG A 113 -16.41 10.32 -1.59
C ARG A 113 -15.77 8.98 -1.29
N LEU A 114 -16.53 8.11 -0.65
CA LEU A 114 -16.13 6.72 -0.46
C LEU A 114 -16.44 5.90 -1.73
N PRO A 115 -15.61 4.90 -2.05
CA PRO A 115 -15.92 3.95 -3.12
C PRO A 115 -17.27 3.26 -2.89
N PRO A 116 -17.98 2.86 -3.96
CA PRO A 116 -19.22 2.09 -3.84
C PRO A 116 -19.05 0.87 -2.93
N GLY A 117 -19.97 0.68 -1.98
CA GLY A 117 -19.96 -0.45 -1.04
C GLY A 117 -19.04 -0.29 0.18
N ALA A 118 -18.14 0.69 0.21
CA ALA A 118 -17.25 0.91 1.36
C ALA A 118 -18.03 1.20 2.66
N GLY A 119 -19.14 1.95 2.58
CA GLY A 119 -19.99 2.21 3.74
C GLY A 119 -20.71 0.97 4.30
N LEU A 120 -20.92 -0.06 3.49
CA LEU A 120 -21.47 -1.33 3.96
C LEU A 120 -20.39 -2.17 4.66
N ALA A 121 -19.16 -2.13 4.15
CA ALA A 121 -18.03 -2.86 4.72
C ALA A 121 -17.48 -2.20 6.00
N PHE A 122 -17.53 -0.87 6.07
CA PHE A 122 -16.93 -0.06 7.14
C PHE A 122 -17.89 1.03 7.66
N PRO A 123 -19.03 0.64 8.26
CA PRO A 123 -20.09 1.58 8.61
C PRO A 123 -19.63 2.68 9.57
N ALA A 124 -18.83 2.35 10.60
CA ALA A 124 -18.33 3.33 11.55
C ALA A 124 -17.39 4.37 10.91
N ALA A 125 -16.55 3.95 9.95
CA ALA A 125 -15.69 4.88 9.22
C ALA A 125 -16.51 5.79 8.30
N ALA A 126 -17.52 5.24 7.63
CA ALA A 126 -18.41 6.02 6.77
C ALA A 126 -19.24 7.04 7.56
N GLU A 127 -19.71 6.67 8.75
CA GLU A 127 -20.42 7.58 9.67
C GLU A 127 -19.50 8.73 10.10
N ALA A 128 -18.28 8.45 10.55
CA ALA A 128 -17.32 9.48 10.93
C ALA A 128 -16.98 10.45 9.77
N ILE A 129 -16.84 9.94 8.55
CA ILE A 129 -16.61 10.77 7.36
C ILE A 129 -17.84 11.63 7.04
N ALA A 130 -19.05 11.09 7.21
CA ALA A 130 -20.30 11.82 7.00
C ALA A 130 -20.49 12.94 8.05
N GLU A 131 -20.20 12.67 9.32
CA GLU A 131 -20.16 13.67 10.40
C GLU A 131 -19.10 14.75 10.13
N GLY A 132 -17.97 14.35 9.55
CA GLY A 132 -16.93 15.25 9.04
C GLY A 132 -17.33 16.06 7.81
N HIS A 133 -18.56 15.90 7.30
CA HIS A 133 -19.07 16.53 6.08
C HIS A 133 -18.26 16.19 4.82
N HIS A 134 -17.71 14.97 4.74
CA HIS A 134 -17.01 14.49 3.54
C HIS A 134 -15.86 15.42 3.12
N ARG A 135 -15.15 16.02 4.08
CA ARG A 135 -13.92 16.79 3.83
C ARG A 135 -12.71 15.86 3.89
N GLY A 136 -11.63 16.23 3.21
CA GLY A 136 -10.36 15.50 3.18
C GLY A 136 -9.44 15.90 4.31
N ASP A 137 -9.83 15.55 5.54
CA ASP A 137 -9.03 15.75 6.74
C ASP A 137 -8.69 14.42 7.44
N PHE A 138 -8.75 13.33 6.70
CA PHE A 138 -8.53 11.98 7.20
C PHE A 138 -7.66 11.17 6.23
N THR A 139 -7.03 10.12 6.76
CA THR A 139 -6.47 9.01 5.98
C THR A 139 -7.22 7.75 6.34
N LEU A 140 -7.76 7.04 5.34
CA LEU A 140 -8.45 5.78 5.57
C LEU A 140 -7.44 4.63 5.61
N VAL A 141 -7.38 3.92 6.74
CA VAL A 141 -6.54 2.72 6.90
C VAL A 141 -7.44 1.51 7.06
N VAL A 142 -7.48 0.64 6.05
CA VAL A 142 -8.21 -0.64 6.10
C VAL A 142 -7.23 -1.76 6.41
N HIS A 143 -7.54 -2.58 7.42
CA HIS A 143 -6.64 -3.65 7.85
C HIS A 143 -7.38 -4.92 8.29
N ARG A 144 -6.67 -6.05 8.28
CA ARG A 144 -7.13 -7.31 8.89
C ARG A 144 -6.96 -7.26 10.41
N THR A 145 -7.73 -8.05 11.15
CA THR A 145 -7.57 -8.18 12.62
C THR A 145 -6.15 -8.56 13.01
N SER A 146 -5.51 -9.46 12.25
CA SER A 146 -4.12 -9.87 12.47
C SER A 146 -3.09 -8.75 12.29
N SER A 147 -3.45 -7.66 11.62
CA SER A 147 -2.61 -6.49 11.36
C SER A 147 -2.97 -5.28 12.22
N ARG A 148 -3.87 -5.43 13.20
CA ARG A 148 -4.31 -4.33 14.09
C ARG A 148 -3.15 -3.61 14.77
N PRO A 149 -2.15 -4.28 15.38
CA PRO A 149 -1.04 -3.57 16.02
C PRO A 149 -0.25 -2.66 15.07
N ALA A 150 -0.13 -3.06 13.80
CA ALA A 150 0.52 -2.24 12.78
C ALA A 150 -0.33 -1.02 12.40
N ALA A 151 -1.65 -1.20 12.26
CA ALA A 151 -2.57 -0.09 11.99
C ALA A 151 -2.61 0.92 13.14
N GLU A 152 -2.60 0.46 14.39
CA GLU A 152 -2.52 1.34 15.57
C GLU A 152 -1.18 2.07 15.65
N ALA A 153 -0.08 1.42 15.28
CA ALA A 153 1.22 2.08 15.19
C ALA A 153 1.24 3.18 14.12
N TRP A 154 0.63 2.91 12.96
CA TRP A 154 0.44 3.91 11.91
C TRP A 154 -0.37 5.10 12.40
N ALA A 155 -1.51 4.85 13.03
CA ALA A 155 -2.41 5.89 13.53
C ALA A 155 -1.80 6.80 14.61
N ARG A 156 -0.76 6.34 15.33
CA ARG A 156 -0.01 7.17 16.29
C ARG A 156 1.09 8.01 15.65
N ALA A 157 1.53 7.62 14.45
CA ALA A 157 2.63 8.27 13.74
C ALA A 157 2.14 9.33 12.75
N ALA A 158 0.90 9.22 12.30
CA ALA A 158 0.17 10.22 11.52
C ALA A 158 -0.40 11.32 12.43
#